data_AF-A0A7J9XR41-F1
#
_entry.id   AF-A0A7J9XR41-F1
#
_cell.length_a   1.000
_cell.length_b   1.000
_cell.length_c   1.000
_cell.angle_alpha   90.00
_cell.angle_beta   90.00
_cell.angle_gamma   90.00
#
_symmetry.space_group_name_H-M   'P 1'
#
loop_
_entity.id
_entity.type
_entity.pdbx_description
1 polymer ?
#
loop_
_entity_poly.entity_id
_entity_poly.type
_entity_poly.pdbx_seq_one_letter_code
_entity_poly.pdbx_strand_id
1 'polypeptide(L)'
;MFRRVCRAAVAMAAVAAASIALATPASAQPDPTFFGEAERVAVLTGPGSINATHTRWNVYGTDIGTMWRNERGQVLAAFGDTFGPNRSDWRSNTLARSSDGNLADGMTFGSFATDRPGHAKELLPSLKIDHVEMTKIPTGGVNIQCHVA
;
A
#
# COMPACT_ATOMS: atom_id res chain seq x y z
N MET A 1 37.12 -20.73 64.67
CA MET A 1 36.17 -21.58 63.94
C MET A 1 34.95 -20.74 63.61
N PHE A 2 34.77 -20.35 62.36
CA PHE A 2 33.71 -19.45 61.89
C PHE A 2 32.35 -20.15 61.93
N ARG A 3 31.29 -19.44 62.35
CA ARG A 3 29.93 -19.61 61.82
C ARG A 3 29.17 -18.29 61.96
N ARG A 4 28.89 -17.67 60.82
CA ARG A 4 28.01 -16.51 60.68
C ARG A 4 26.56 -16.97 60.79
N VAL A 5 25.71 -16.21 61.47
CA VAL A 5 24.26 -16.28 61.27
C VAL A 5 23.75 -14.86 61.08
N CYS A 6 23.22 -14.60 59.89
CA CYS A 6 22.61 -13.34 59.48
C CYS A 6 21.39 -13.02 60.36
N ARG A 7 21.34 -11.80 60.90
CA ARG A 7 20.10 -11.21 61.42
C ARG A 7 19.33 -10.60 60.25
N ALA A 8 18.11 -11.09 60.01
CA ALA A 8 17.17 -10.46 59.10
C ALA A 8 16.64 -9.17 59.75
N ALA A 9 16.77 -8.04 59.07
CA ALA A 9 16.12 -6.80 59.45
C ALA A 9 14.72 -6.76 58.81
N VAL A 10 13.69 -6.65 59.64
CA VAL A 10 12.32 -6.38 59.19
C VAL A 10 12.21 -4.89 58.93
N ALA A 11 12.11 -4.49 57.66
CA ALA A 11 11.82 -3.11 57.28
C ALA A 11 10.30 -2.90 57.28
N MET A 12 9.85 -1.99 58.13
CA MET A 12 8.46 -1.53 58.22
C MET A 12 8.17 -0.64 56.99
N ALA A 13 7.36 -1.10 56.05
CA ALA A 13 7.00 -0.32 54.87
C ALA A 13 5.87 0.66 55.23
N ALA A 14 6.19 1.96 55.30
CA ALA A 14 5.19 3.02 55.34
C ALA A 14 4.53 3.13 53.95
N VAL A 15 3.24 2.86 53.87
CA VAL A 15 2.46 3.06 52.64
C VAL A 15 2.15 4.55 52.51
N ALA A 16 2.87 5.24 51.62
CA ALA A 16 2.51 6.59 51.20
C ALA A 16 1.35 6.51 50.19
N ALA A 17 0.19 7.09 50.53
CA ALA A 17 -0.92 7.23 49.60
C ALA A 17 -0.54 8.24 48.52
N ALA A 18 -0.28 7.77 47.30
CA ALA A 18 -0.07 8.63 46.14
C ALA A 18 -1.43 9.06 45.57
N SER A 19 -1.72 10.35 45.62
CA SER A 19 -2.87 10.96 44.96
C SER A 19 -2.69 10.85 43.45
N ILE A 20 -3.51 10.03 42.77
CA ILE A 20 -3.53 9.99 41.31
C ILE A 20 -4.25 11.26 40.83
N ALA A 21 -3.49 12.22 40.31
CA ALA A 21 -4.07 13.33 39.56
C ALA A 21 -4.63 12.77 38.24
N LEU A 22 -5.96 12.85 38.06
CA LEU A 22 -6.59 12.57 36.77
C LEU A 22 -6.15 13.67 35.79
N ALA A 23 -5.28 13.32 34.84
CA ALA A 23 -4.99 14.21 33.72
C ALA A 23 -6.27 14.35 32.88
N THR A 24 -6.79 15.57 32.78
CA THR A 24 -7.81 15.90 31.78
C THR A 24 -7.22 15.59 30.39
N PRO A 25 -7.93 14.83 29.51
CA PRO A 25 -7.43 14.62 28.17
C PRO A 25 -7.24 15.98 27.51
N ALA A 26 -6.04 16.24 27.01
CA ALA A 26 -5.81 17.42 26.20
C ALA A 26 -6.76 17.35 24.99
N SER A 27 -7.59 18.37 24.79
CA SER A 27 -8.32 18.50 23.53
C SER A 27 -7.26 18.69 22.44
N ALA A 28 -7.15 17.74 21.51
CA ALA A 28 -6.32 17.92 20.33
C ALA A 28 -6.82 19.19 19.61
N GLN A 29 -5.97 20.21 19.53
CA GLN A 29 -6.24 21.36 18.66
C GLN A 29 -6.21 20.82 17.22
N PRO A 30 -7.21 21.11 16.38
CA PRO A 30 -7.19 20.68 14.99
C PRO A 30 -5.92 21.22 14.33
N ASP A 31 -5.18 20.32 13.69
CA ASP A 31 -3.95 20.64 12.97
C ASP A 31 -4.28 21.67 11.86
N PRO A 32 -3.62 22.83 11.79
CA PRO A 32 -3.85 23.83 10.75
C PRO A 32 -3.55 23.32 9.33
N THR A 33 -3.02 22.10 9.18
CA THR A 33 -2.84 21.39 7.90
C THR A 33 -3.96 20.39 7.56
N PHE A 34 -5.09 20.41 8.26
CA PHE A 34 -6.22 19.51 7.99
C PHE A 34 -6.82 19.77 6.59
N PHE A 35 -6.51 18.88 5.63
CA PHE A 35 -6.98 18.94 4.24
C PHE A 35 -8.45 18.55 4.04
N GLY A 36 -9.26 18.53 5.11
CA GLY A 36 -10.63 18.04 5.08
C GLY A 36 -10.72 16.52 5.19
N GLU A 37 -11.95 16.00 5.06
CA GLU A 37 -12.19 14.55 5.01
C GLU A 37 -11.84 13.99 3.63
N ALA A 38 -11.24 12.80 3.60
CA ALA A 38 -10.99 12.11 2.34
C ALA A 38 -12.31 11.58 1.77
N GLU A 39 -12.62 11.97 0.54
CA GLU A 39 -13.75 11.44 -0.22
C GLU A 39 -13.29 10.31 -1.15
N ARG A 40 -14.06 9.22 -1.20
CA ARG A 40 -13.84 8.16 -2.18
C ARG A 40 -14.37 8.59 -3.54
N VAL A 41 -13.47 8.91 -4.46
CA VAL A 41 -13.79 9.26 -5.86
C VAL A 41 -14.27 8.04 -6.66
N ALA A 42 -13.45 7.00 -6.78
CA ALA A 42 -13.76 5.83 -7.61
C ALA A 42 -13.02 4.55 -7.19
N VAL A 43 -13.55 3.39 -7.54
CA VAL A 43 -12.80 2.11 -7.54
C VAL A 43 -12.24 1.87 -8.94
N LEU A 44 -10.93 1.64 -9.02
CA LEU A 44 -10.19 1.62 -10.28
C LEU A 44 -9.97 0.22 -10.86
N THR A 45 -9.97 -0.83 -10.06
CA THR A 45 -9.73 -2.22 -10.49
C THR A 45 -10.81 -3.18 -9.97
N GLY A 46 -10.97 -4.32 -10.64
CA GLY A 46 -11.89 -5.39 -10.28
C GLY A 46 -13.32 -5.26 -10.84
N PRO A 47 -14.21 -6.18 -10.45
CA PRO A 47 -15.65 -6.09 -10.72
C PRO A 47 -16.27 -4.83 -10.12
N GLY A 48 -17.15 -4.15 -10.88
CA GLY A 48 -17.80 -2.91 -10.45
C GLY A 48 -16.90 -1.66 -10.45
N SER A 49 -15.62 -1.78 -10.84
CA SER A 49 -14.77 -0.62 -11.09
C SER A 49 -15.21 0.16 -12.32
N ILE A 50 -14.91 1.46 -12.35
CA ILE A 50 -15.14 2.31 -13.54
C ILE A 50 -14.39 1.80 -14.79
N ASN A 51 -13.36 0.97 -14.57
CA ASN A 51 -12.53 0.41 -15.62
C ASN A 51 -12.91 -1.00 -16.05
N ALA A 52 -13.79 -1.69 -15.32
CA ALA A 52 -14.15 -3.09 -15.54
C ALA A 52 -12.92 -4.01 -15.81
N THR A 53 -11.86 -3.86 -15.03
CA THR A 53 -10.57 -4.53 -15.36
C THR A 53 -10.63 -6.05 -15.31
N HIS A 54 -11.59 -6.62 -14.58
CA HIS A 54 -11.84 -8.05 -14.49
C HIS A 54 -12.25 -8.67 -15.84
N THR A 55 -13.07 -7.98 -16.64
CA THR A 55 -13.50 -8.46 -17.96
C THR A 55 -12.56 -8.02 -19.07
N ARG A 56 -11.93 -6.86 -18.94
CA ARG A 56 -11.03 -6.31 -19.97
C ARG A 56 -9.62 -6.89 -19.93
N TRP A 57 -9.11 -7.25 -18.75
CA TRP A 57 -7.70 -7.68 -18.56
C TRP A 57 -7.50 -8.81 -17.54
N ASN A 58 -8.57 -9.50 -17.12
CA ASN A 58 -8.51 -10.53 -16.08
C ASN A 58 -7.89 -10.03 -14.75
N VAL A 59 -8.10 -8.75 -14.40
CA VAL A 59 -7.62 -8.14 -13.16
C VAL A 59 -8.79 -7.97 -12.21
N TYR A 60 -8.95 -8.90 -11.26
CA TYR A 60 -10.04 -8.89 -10.28
C TYR A 60 -9.71 -8.10 -9.02
N GLY A 61 -8.42 -8.01 -8.70
CA GLY A 61 -7.92 -7.24 -7.57
C GLY A 61 -6.40 -7.17 -7.65
N THR A 62 -5.87 -6.13 -7.04
CA THR A 62 -4.43 -5.84 -7.05
C THR A 62 -3.99 -5.42 -5.66
N ASP A 63 -2.75 -5.74 -5.33
CA ASP A 63 -2.02 -5.02 -4.31
C ASP A 63 -1.44 -3.71 -4.88
N ILE A 64 -1.41 -2.68 -4.03
CA ILE A 64 -0.91 -1.31 -4.28
C ILE A 64 -1.35 -0.67 -5.61
N GLY A 65 -0.72 0.43 -6.00
CA GLY A 65 -1.02 1.21 -7.21
C GLY A 65 -0.04 2.36 -7.37
N THR A 66 1.21 2.03 -7.68
CA THR A 66 2.30 3.01 -7.81
C THR A 66 2.16 3.76 -9.13
N MET A 67 1.96 5.07 -9.07
CA MET A 67 1.69 5.90 -10.24
C MET A 67 2.81 6.89 -10.56
N TRP A 68 3.04 7.14 -11.84
CA TRP A 68 3.91 8.21 -12.32
C TRP A 68 3.46 8.70 -13.70
N ARG A 69 3.91 9.89 -14.10
CA ARG A 69 3.67 10.40 -15.47
C ARG A 69 4.82 10.01 -16.40
N ASN A 70 4.49 9.60 -17.62
CA ASN A 70 5.47 9.42 -18.69
C ASN A 70 5.68 10.72 -19.51
N GLU A 71 6.56 10.67 -20.50
CA GLU A 71 6.93 11.79 -21.36
C GLU A 71 5.78 12.31 -22.25
N ARG A 72 4.71 11.51 -22.39
CA ARG A 72 3.52 11.83 -23.17
C ARG A 72 2.38 12.40 -22.30
N GLY A 73 2.65 12.69 -21.03
CA GLY A 73 1.66 13.18 -20.08
C GLY A 73 0.67 12.11 -19.60
N GLN A 74 0.85 10.85 -19.98
CA GLN A 74 0.01 9.73 -19.55
C GLN A 74 0.40 9.30 -18.14
N VAL A 75 -0.57 8.84 -17.36
CA VAL A 75 -0.33 8.20 -16.07
C VAL A 75 -0.08 6.71 -16.30
N LEU A 76 1.06 6.22 -15.84
CA LEU A 76 1.35 4.79 -15.71
C LEU A 76 1.07 4.37 -14.28
N ALA A 77 0.41 3.23 -14.10
CA ALA A 77 0.08 2.66 -12.80
C ALA A 77 0.60 1.22 -12.74
N ALA A 78 1.63 0.98 -11.92
CA ALA A 78 2.16 -0.34 -11.64
C ALA A 78 1.48 -0.91 -10.40
N PHE A 79 0.91 -2.09 -10.56
CA PHE A 79 0.27 -2.86 -9.51
C PHE A 79 1.20 -3.97 -9.05
N GLY A 80 1.09 -4.36 -7.78
CA GLY A 80 1.73 -5.54 -7.22
C GLY A 80 0.93 -6.80 -7.49
N ASP A 81 0.86 -7.67 -6.48
CA ASP A 81 0.15 -8.95 -6.55
C ASP A 81 -1.26 -8.78 -7.12
N THR A 82 -1.43 -9.26 -8.35
CA THR A 82 -2.63 -9.11 -9.16
C THR A 82 -3.22 -10.49 -9.41
N PHE A 83 -4.53 -10.63 -9.19
CA PHE A 83 -5.20 -11.91 -9.30
C PHE A 83 -6.34 -11.89 -10.32
N GLY A 84 -6.54 -13.04 -10.95
CA GLY A 84 -7.76 -13.39 -11.67
C GLY A 84 -8.88 -13.82 -10.71
N PRO A 85 -9.95 -14.44 -11.23
CA PRO A 85 -11.09 -14.86 -10.42
C PRO A 85 -10.67 -15.87 -9.35
N ASN A 86 -11.30 -15.80 -8.17
CA ASN A 86 -11.05 -16.70 -7.06
C ASN A 86 -9.56 -16.78 -6.62
N ARG A 87 -8.82 -15.67 -6.71
CA ARG A 87 -7.38 -15.59 -6.38
C ARG A 87 -6.48 -16.52 -7.25
N SER A 88 -6.99 -16.94 -8.40
CA SER A 88 -6.18 -17.65 -9.41
C SER A 88 -5.31 -16.67 -10.21
N ASP A 89 -4.44 -17.21 -11.07
CA ASP A 89 -3.70 -16.42 -12.06
C ASP A 89 -2.93 -15.23 -11.44
N TRP A 90 -2.13 -15.58 -10.43
CA TRP A 90 -1.32 -14.63 -9.69
C TRP A 90 -0.19 -14.11 -10.55
N ARG A 91 -0.17 -12.79 -10.76
CA ARG A 91 0.92 -12.04 -11.40
C ARG A 91 1.50 -11.09 -10.38
N SER A 92 2.80 -11.15 -10.14
CA SER A 92 3.48 -10.31 -9.12
C SER A 92 3.39 -8.82 -9.38
N ASN A 93 3.28 -8.46 -10.66
CA ASN A 93 3.23 -7.08 -11.07
C ASN A 93 2.48 -6.97 -12.40
N THR A 94 1.65 -5.94 -12.53
CA THR A 94 1.00 -5.60 -13.80
C THR A 94 1.11 -4.09 -14.02
N LEU A 95 1.01 -3.64 -15.27
CA LEU A 95 1.15 -2.22 -15.61
C LEU A 95 -0.02 -1.75 -16.45
N ALA A 96 -0.74 -0.76 -15.94
CA ALA A 96 -1.77 -0.04 -16.64
C ALA A 96 -1.28 1.32 -17.15
N ARG A 97 -1.98 1.83 -18.16
CA ARG A 97 -1.76 3.15 -18.72
C ARG A 97 -3.08 3.88 -18.86
N SER A 98 -3.08 5.12 -18.41
CA SER A 98 -4.18 6.06 -18.47
C SER A 98 -3.75 7.32 -19.23
N SER A 99 -4.59 7.76 -20.17
CA SER A 99 -4.49 9.10 -20.75
C SER A 99 -5.35 10.11 -19.99
N ASP A 100 -5.95 9.69 -18.88
CA ASP A 100 -6.84 10.51 -18.07
C ASP A 100 -6.04 11.50 -17.23
N GLY A 101 -6.35 12.78 -17.41
CA GLY A 101 -5.65 13.89 -16.75
C GLY A 101 -6.38 14.40 -15.51
N ASN A 102 -7.68 14.15 -15.41
CA ASN A 102 -8.51 14.56 -14.29
C ASN A 102 -8.61 13.39 -13.32
N LEU A 103 -8.01 13.49 -12.14
CA LEU A 103 -8.06 12.42 -11.14
C LEU A 103 -9.18 12.64 -10.10
N ALA A 104 -9.87 13.78 -10.18
CA ALA A 104 -10.91 14.17 -9.22
C ALA A 104 -12.26 13.49 -9.49
N ASP A 105 -12.48 12.93 -10.68
CA ASP A 105 -13.68 12.17 -11.08
C ASP A 105 -13.41 10.66 -11.29
N GLY A 106 -12.18 10.23 -11.06
CA GLY A 106 -11.72 8.86 -11.21
C GLY A 106 -10.46 8.81 -12.05
N MET A 107 -10.07 7.63 -12.51
CA MET A 107 -8.99 7.51 -13.49
C MET A 107 -9.28 6.33 -14.41
N THR A 108 -9.50 6.62 -15.67
CA THR A 108 -9.79 5.59 -16.67
C THR A 108 -8.52 4.93 -17.21
N PHE A 109 -8.49 3.61 -17.32
CA PHE A 109 -7.40 2.86 -17.94
C PHE A 109 -7.73 2.61 -19.42
N GLY A 110 -6.81 3.06 -20.28
CA GLY A 110 -6.86 2.80 -21.71
C GLY A 110 -6.29 1.43 -22.06
N SER A 111 -5.26 0.97 -21.35
CA SER A 111 -4.61 -0.31 -21.61
C SER A 111 -3.91 -0.88 -20.38
N PHE A 112 -3.70 -2.19 -20.39
CA PHE A 112 -2.65 -2.86 -19.63
C PHE A 112 -1.59 -3.37 -20.59
N ALA A 113 -0.37 -3.58 -20.10
CA ALA A 113 0.57 -4.45 -20.79
C ALA A 113 0.01 -5.88 -20.79
N THR A 114 -0.11 -6.50 -21.96
CA THR A 114 -0.73 -7.81 -22.14
C THR A 114 0.21 -8.79 -22.84
N ASP A 115 0.02 -10.08 -22.57
CA ASP A 115 0.68 -11.22 -23.22
C ASP A 115 -0.28 -11.94 -24.20
N ARG A 116 -1.58 -11.86 -23.92
CA ARG A 116 -2.68 -12.35 -24.77
C ARG A 116 -3.90 -11.42 -24.65
N PRO A 117 -4.84 -11.47 -25.62
CA PRO A 117 -6.05 -10.67 -25.56
C PRO A 117 -6.79 -10.85 -24.22
N GLY A 118 -7.23 -9.75 -23.62
CA GLY A 118 -8.03 -9.79 -22.39
C GLY A 118 -7.26 -10.13 -21.11
N HIS A 119 -5.93 -10.13 -21.12
CA HIS A 119 -5.13 -10.56 -19.97
C HIS A 119 -3.91 -9.65 -19.73
N ALA A 120 -3.88 -9.00 -18.57
CA ALA A 120 -2.70 -8.26 -18.12
C ALA A 120 -1.56 -9.24 -17.81
N LYS A 121 -0.36 -8.96 -18.33
CA LYS A 121 0.81 -9.82 -18.14
C LYS A 121 1.56 -9.50 -16.86
N GLU A 122 2.21 -10.52 -16.30
CA GLU A 122 3.32 -10.29 -15.37
C GLU A 122 4.50 -9.70 -16.13
N LEU A 123 4.92 -8.47 -15.81
CA LEU A 123 6.02 -7.82 -16.54
C LEU A 123 7.37 -8.46 -16.19
N LEU A 124 7.60 -8.64 -14.90
CA LEU A 124 8.80 -9.26 -14.34
C LEU A 124 8.38 -10.51 -13.59
N PRO A 125 8.55 -11.70 -14.19
CA PRO A 125 8.20 -12.96 -13.54
C PRO A 125 8.94 -13.13 -12.22
N SER A 126 8.24 -13.49 -11.15
CA SER A 126 8.88 -13.93 -9.91
C SER A 126 9.06 -15.45 -9.88
N LEU A 127 9.97 -15.96 -9.05
CA LEU A 127 10.20 -17.40 -8.90
C LEU A 127 9.02 -18.14 -8.23
N LYS A 128 8.23 -17.46 -7.38
CA LYS A 128 7.16 -18.07 -6.59
C LYS A 128 7.65 -19.16 -5.63
N ILE A 129 8.83 -18.97 -5.03
CA ILE A 129 9.45 -19.93 -4.11
C ILE A 129 9.60 -19.31 -2.73
N ASP A 130 9.01 -19.97 -1.73
CA ASP A 130 9.05 -19.55 -0.32
C ASP A 130 10.49 -19.36 0.14
N HIS A 131 10.75 -18.27 0.86
CA HIS A 131 12.06 -17.88 1.38
C HIS A 131 13.17 -17.64 0.32
N VAL A 132 12.85 -17.65 -0.98
CA VAL A 132 13.77 -17.30 -2.07
C VAL A 132 13.31 -16.03 -2.76
N GLU A 133 12.18 -16.10 -3.47
CA GLU A 133 11.54 -14.95 -4.11
C GLU A 133 10.06 -15.29 -4.34
N MET A 134 9.19 -14.67 -3.56
CA MET A 134 7.75 -14.89 -3.68
C MET A 134 7.08 -13.94 -4.67
N THR A 135 7.50 -12.67 -4.69
CA THR A 135 6.90 -11.65 -5.55
C THR A 135 7.90 -10.54 -5.86
N LYS A 136 7.67 -9.83 -6.96
CA LYS A 136 8.36 -8.61 -7.36
C LYS A 136 7.34 -7.47 -7.37
N ILE A 137 7.30 -6.69 -6.29
CA ILE A 137 6.32 -5.62 -6.07
C ILE A 137 6.92 -4.25 -6.46
N PRO A 138 6.22 -3.42 -7.25
CA PRO A 138 6.71 -2.12 -7.65
C PRO A 138 6.74 -1.12 -6.48
N THR A 139 7.87 -0.47 -6.23
CA THR A 139 8.02 0.52 -5.15
C THR A 139 7.84 1.96 -5.61
N GLY A 140 8.23 2.27 -6.85
CA GLY A 140 8.24 3.64 -7.38
C GLY A 140 8.41 3.67 -8.90
N GLY A 141 8.19 4.84 -9.50
CA GLY A 141 8.41 5.09 -10.92
C GLY A 141 8.79 6.54 -11.18
N VAL A 142 9.76 6.76 -12.08
CA VAL A 142 10.17 8.08 -12.54
C VAL A 142 10.31 8.06 -14.05
N ASN A 143 10.01 9.19 -14.69
CA ASN A 143 10.29 9.39 -16.10
C ASN A 143 11.50 10.33 -16.23
N ILE A 144 12.51 9.90 -17.00
CA ILE A 144 13.71 10.69 -17.25
C ILE A 144 13.70 11.05 -18.73
N GLN A 145 13.59 12.34 -19.03
CA GLN A 145 13.67 12.84 -20.39
C GLN A 145 15.10 13.30 -20.69
N CYS A 146 15.76 12.63 -21.64
CA CYS A 146 17.02 13.12 -22.18
C CYS A 146 16.70 14.14 -23.27
N HIS A 147 17.03 15.42 -23.03
CA HIS A 147 17.12 16.40 -24.11
C HIS A 147 18.44 16.14 -24.83
N VAL A 148 18.38 15.69 -26.08
CA VAL A 148 19.57 15.64 -26.94
C VAL A 148 19.75 17.06 -27.47
N ALA A 149 20.87 17.70 -27.10
CA ALA A 149 21.26 19.02 -27.56
C ALA A 149 21.68 19.00 -29.03
#